data_AF-A0A0M5IKP0-F1
#
_entry.id   AF-A0A0M5IKP0-F1
#
_cell.length_a   1.000
_cell.length_b   1.000
_cell.length_c   1.000
_cell.angle_alpha   90.00
_cell.angle_beta   90.00
_cell.angle_gamma   90.00
#
_symmetry.space_group_name_H-M   'P 1'
#
loop_
_entity.id
_entity.type
_entity.pdbx_description
1 polymer ?
#
loop_
_entity_poly.entity_id
_entity_poly.type
_entity_poly.pdbx_seq_one_letter_code
_entity_poly.pdbx_strand_id
1 'polypeptide(L)'
;MLVVTVEVWPWGRAELKRKVGEITAGNIAGSGPIGTYEIRVHQDEYREAGVAEISEELILRDHDRRAGPLALIRDALILAIPKSGDTGSGSDDDR
;
A
#
# COMPACT_ATOMS: atom_id res chain seq x y z
N MET A 1 -7.22 14.60 -1.87
CA MET A 1 -6.05 13.83 -1.40
C MET A 1 -6.50 13.01 -0.21
N LEU A 2 -6.31 11.70 -0.23
CA LEU A 2 -6.49 10.82 0.94
C LEU A 2 -5.09 10.43 1.44
N VAL A 3 -4.89 10.46 2.76
CA VAL A 3 -3.66 10.01 3.41
C VAL A 3 -4.07 9.06 4.53
N VAL A 4 -3.44 7.88 4.55
CA VAL A 4 -3.65 6.85 5.56
C VAL A 4 -2.33 6.63 6.26
N THR A 5 -2.28 6.93 7.55
CA THR A 5 -1.13 6.62 8.40
C THR A 5 -1.39 5.30 9.09
N VAL A 6 -0.45 4.35 8.95
CA VAL A 6 -0.50 3.08 9.68
C VAL A 6 0.39 3.22 10.91
N GLU A 7 -0.19 3.02 12.08
CA GLU A 7 0.51 3.11 13.36
C GLU A 7 0.36 1.80 14.14
N VAL A 8 1.42 1.43 14.85
CA VAL A 8 1.39 0.36 15.84
C VAL A 8 1.48 0.99 17.23
N TRP A 9 0.60 0.53 18.12
CA TRP A 9 0.49 0.99 19.51
C TRP A 9 0.77 -0.21 20.44
N PRO A 10 2.04 -0.45 20.79
CA PRO A 10 2.41 -1.55 21.68
C PRO A 10 1.60 -1.48 22.99
N TRP A 11 0.89 -2.56 23.31
CA TRP A 11 0.00 -2.66 24.48
C TRP A 11 -1.06 -1.55 24.58
N GLY A 12 -1.43 -0.92 23.46
CA GLY A 12 -2.39 0.18 23.42
C GLY A 12 -1.87 1.50 24.01
N ARG A 13 -0.56 1.64 24.21
CA ARG A 13 0.06 2.80 24.85
C ARG A 13 0.40 3.89 23.83
N ALA A 14 -0.18 5.08 24.02
CA ALA A 14 -0.01 6.22 23.11
C ALA A 14 1.44 6.72 23.08
N GLU A 15 2.16 6.63 24.19
CA GLU A 15 3.56 7.03 24.32
C GLU A 15 4.53 6.09 23.57
N LEU A 16 4.07 4.90 23.21
CA LEU A 16 4.84 3.91 22.44
C LEU A 16 4.43 3.86 20.97
N LYS A 17 3.52 4.74 20.54
CA LYS A 17 3.03 4.76 19.17
C LYS A 17 4.19 4.97 18.20
N ARG A 18 4.18 4.20 17.12
CA ARG A 18 5.12 4.35 16.01
C ARG A 18 4.36 4.25 14.69
N LYS A 19 4.65 5.16 13.78
CA LYS A 19 4.25 5.02 12.37
C LYS A 19 5.07 3.87 11.78
N VAL A 20 4.41 3.02 11.01
CA VAL A 20 5.04 1.88 10.32
C VAL A 20 4.74 1.88 8.82
N GLY A 21 3.92 2.82 8.36
CA GLY A 21 3.56 2.93 6.96
C GLY A 21 2.66 4.11 6.66
N GLU A 22 2.52 4.38 5.37
CA GLU A 22 1.66 5.42 4.83
C GLU A 22 1.11 5.00 3.47
N ILE A 23 -0.14 5.36 3.20
CA ILE A 23 -0.72 5.29 1.86
C ILE A 23 -1.21 6.68 1.50
N THR A 24 -0.73 7.22 0.38
CA THR A 24 -1.27 8.47 -0.18
C THR A 24 -2.01 8.16 -1.47
N ALA A 25 -3.15 8.82 -1.66
CA ALA A 25 -3.96 8.69 -2.86
C ALA A 25 -4.40 10.09 -3.37
N GLY A 26 -3.81 10.49 -4.48
CA GLY A 26 -4.15 11.70 -5.22
C GLY A 26 -5.08 11.37 -6.38
N ASN A 27 -6.28 11.97 -6.42
CA ASN A 27 -7.12 11.85 -7.60
C ASN A 27 -6.50 12.69 -8.73
N ILE A 28 -6.15 12.05 -9.84
CA ILE A 28 -5.50 12.69 -10.99
C ILE A 28 -6.42 12.82 -12.20
N ALA A 29 -7.49 12.00 -12.27
CA ALA A 29 -8.48 12.06 -13.34
C ALA A 29 -9.84 11.48 -12.93
N GLY A 30 -10.82 11.66 -13.82
CA GLY A 30 -12.17 11.10 -13.72
C GLY A 30 -13.18 12.02 -13.06
N SER A 31 -14.40 12.09 -13.61
CA SER A 31 -15.52 12.89 -13.10
C SER A 31 -16.63 12.00 -12.53
N GLY A 32 -17.42 12.54 -11.60
CA GLY A 32 -18.58 11.83 -11.04
C GLY A 32 -18.18 10.59 -10.22
N PRO A 33 -18.80 9.42 -10.44
CA PRO A 33 -18.59 8.25 -9.59
C PRO A 33 -17.28 7.52 -9.85
N ILE A 34 -16.63 7.67 -11.01
CA ILE A 34 -15.42 6.91 -11.38
C ILE A 34 -14.19 7.81 -11.37
N GLY A 35 -13.12 7.36 -10.71
CA GLY A 35 -11.88 8.12 -10.55
C GLY A 35 -10.61 7.32 -10.82
N THR A 36 -9.60 8.03 -11.30
CA THR A 36 -8.22 7.54 -11.43
C THR A 36 -7.34 8.20 -10.37
N TYR A 37 -6.51 7.41 -9.71
CA TYR A 37 -5.70 7.82 -8.58
C TYR A 37 -4.23 7.48 -8.79
N GLU A 38 -3.35 8.42 -8.49
CA GLU A 38 -1.94 8.15 -8.19
C GLU A 38 -1.86 7.72 -6.72
N ILE A 39 -1.28 6.55 -6.50
CA ILE A 39 -1.18 5.91 -5.19
C ILE A 39 0.29 5.72 -4.86
N ARG A 40 0.69 6.09 -3.64
CA ARG A 40 1.99 5.70 -3.07
C ARG A 40 1.76 4.90 -1.80
N VAL A 41 2.36 3.72 -1.73
CA VAL A 41 2.32 2.83 -0.58
C VAL A 41 3.72 2.71 -0.01
N HIS A 42 3.87 3.06 1.26
CA HIS A 42 5.11 2.93 2.01
C HIS A 42 4.87 2.09 3.26
N GLN A 43 5.75 1.14 3.53
CA GLN A 43 5.80 0.36 4.77
C GLN A 43 7.26 0.24 5.20
N ASP A 44 7.53 0.58 6.46
CA ASP A 44 8.85 0.40 7.04
C ASP A 44 9.18 -1.09 7.22
N GLU A 45 10.44 -1.46 7.00
CA GLU A 45 10.93 -2.79 7.36
C GLU A 45 10.72 -3.04 8.88
N TYR A 46 10.23 -4.22 9.25
CA TYR A 46 10.20 -4.67 10.63
C TYR A 46 10.83 -6.07 10.73
N ARG A 47 12.15 -6.07 10.90
CA ARG A 47 13.01 -7.26 10.86
C ARG A 47 12.60 -8.32 11.87
N GLU A 48 12.24 -7.92 13.09
CA GLU A 48 11.87 -8.83 14.16
C GLU A 48 10.63 -9.67 13.83
N ALA A 49 9.75 -9.14 12.96
CA ALA A 49 8.56 -9.85 12.48
C ALA A 49 8.71 -10.41 11.05
N GLY A 50 9.89 -10.30 10.44
CA GLY A 50 10.12 -10.71 9.06
C GLY A 50 9.29 -9.92 8.04
N VAL A 51 8.89 -8.69 8.38
CA VAL A 51 8.10 -7.82 7.50
C VAL A 51 9.06 -6.99 6.65
N ALA A 52 8.97 -7.16 5.33
CA ALA A 52 9.77 -6.41 4.37
C ALA A 52 9.29 -4.96 4.22
N GLU A 53 10.21 -4.09 3.82
CA GLU A 53 9.89 -2.75 3.34
C GLU A 53 9.00 -2.83 2.08
N ILE A 54 8.08 -1.89 1.93
CA ILE A 54 7.31 -1.67 0.70
C ILE A 54 7.47 -0.21 0.32
N SER A 55 7.82 0.08 -0.93
CA SER A 55 7.92 1.43 -1.47
C SER A 55 7.46 1.41 -2.92
N GLU A 56 6.15 1.53 -3.11
CA GLU A 56 5.50 1.34 -4.40
C GLU A 56 4.72 2.59 -4.81
N GLU A 57 4.79 2.92 -6.09
CA GLU A 57 4.00 3.98 -6.72
C GLU A 57 3.23 3.38 -7.91
N LEU A 58 1.91 3.56 -7.92
CA LEU A 58 1.04 2.95 -8.92
C LEU A 58 -0.14 3.84 -9.29
N ILE A 59 -0.72 3.56 -10.46
CA ILE A 59 -1.93 4.22 -10.93
C ILE A 59 -3.12 3.26 -10.80
N LEU A 60 -4.07 3.59 -9.93
CA LEU A 60 -5.34 2.88 -9.83
C LEU A 60 -6.37 3.56 -10.74
N ARG A 61 -6.81 2.85 -11.78
CA ARG A 61 -7.79 3.34 -12.75
C ARG A 61 -9.19 2.86 -12.39
N ASP A 62 -10.18 3.59 -12.90
CA ASP A 62 -11.59 3.19 -12.91
C ASP A 62 -12.17 2.81 -11.54
N HIS A 63 -11.68 3.43 -10.46
CA HIS A 63 -12.19 3.17 -9.12
C HIS A 63 -13.56 3.82 -8.90
N ASP A 64 -14.54 3.03 -8.46
CA ASP A 64 -15.87 3.53 -8.08
C ASP A 64 -15.82 4.19 -6.68
N ARG A 65 -15.91 5.52 -6.66
CA ARG A 65 -15.90 6.35 -5.45
C ARG A 65 -17.06 6.02 -4.50
N ARG A 66 -18.14 5.40 -4.99
CA ARG A 66 -19.28 4.98 -4.16
C ARG A 66 -18.93 3.79 -3.28
N ALA A 67 -17.90 3.02 -3.62
CA ALA A 67 -17.38 1.96 -2.77
C ALA A 67 -16.70 2.50 -1.50
N GLY A 68 -16.39 3.81 -1.49
CA GLY A 68 -15.84 4.52 -0.34
C GLY A 68 -14.32 4.39 -0.19
N PRO A 69 -13.73 5.16 0.74
CA PRO A 69 -12.28 5.28 0.85
C PRO A 69 -11.58 3.98 1.30
N LEU A 70 -12.26 3.12 2.06
CA LEU A 70 -11.68 1.83 2.47
C LEU A 70 -11.52 0.86 1.30
N ALA A 71 -12.44 0.91 0.32
CA ALA A 71 -12.29 0.12 -0.91
C ALA A 71 -11.10 0.59 -1.73
N LEU A 72 -10.89 1.91 -1.84
CA LEU A 72 -9.71 2.50 -2.50
C LEU A 72 -8.40 1.99 -1.87
N ILE A 73 -8.34 1.98 -0.54
CA ILE A 73 -7.17 1.50 0.20
C ILE A 73 -6.94 0.00 -0.04
N ARG A 74 -8.01 -0.81 0.03
CA ARG A 74 -7.92 -2.26 -0.23
C ARG A 74 -7.38 -2.53 -1.63
N ASP A 75 -7.94 -1.87 -2.65
CA ASP A 75 -7.56 -2.09 -4.05
C ASP A 75 -6.10 -1.63 -4.30
N ALA A 76 -5.68 -0.52 -3.68
CA ALA A 76 -4.29 -0.07 -3.66
C ALA A 76 -3.34 -1.14 -3.06
N LEU A 77 -3.68 -1.69 -1.90
CA LEU A 77 -2.85 -2.69 -1.22
C LEU A 77 -2.77 -4.02 -2.00
N ILE A 78 -3.84 -4.43 -2.67
CA ILE A 78 -3.83 -5.64 -3.52
C ILE A 78 -2.82 -5.51 -4.67
N LEU A 79 -2.62 -4.29 -5.19
CA LEU A 79 -1.67 -4.03 -6.28
C LEU A 79 -0.25 -3.82 -5.78
N ALA A 80 -0.08 -3.16 -4.62
CA ALA A 80 1.22 -2.79 -4.10
C ALA A 80 1.94 -3.92 -3.34
N ILE A 81 1.21 -4.82 -2.67
CA ILE A 81 1.85 -5.88 -1.87
C ILE A 81 2.26 -7.04 -2.80
N PRO A 82 3.56 -7.40 -2.86
CA PRO A 82 4.02 -8.54 -3.63
C PRO A 82 3.31 -9.82 -3.17
N LYS A 83 2.80 -10.62 -4.11
CA LYS A 83 2.25 -11.94 -3.77
C LYS A 83 3.39 -12.85 -3.34
N SER A 84 3.29 -13.42 -2.14
CA SER A 84 4.24 -14.42 -1.65
C SER A 84 4.32 -15.58 -2.64
N GLY A 85 5.36 -15.60 -3.47
CA GLY A 85 5.51 -16.51 -4.62
C GLY A 85 6.40 -15.96 -5.74
N ASP A 86 6.56 -14.63 -5.83
CA ASP A 86 7.42 -13.96 -6.82
C ASP A 86 8.85 -13.72 -6.33
N THR A 87 9.38 -14.60 -5.48
CA THR A 87 10.84 -14.73 -5.34
C THR A 87 11.35 -15.34 -6.64
N GLY A 88 11.76 -14.48 -7.57
CA GLY A 88 12.39 -14.87 -8.83
C GLY A 88 13.51 -15.87 -8.59
N SER A 89 13.20 -17.15 -8.81
CA SER A 89 14.17 -18.20 -9.07
C SER A 89 14.74 -17.96 -10.46
N GLY A 90 15.57 -16.93 -10.59
CA GLY A 90 16.48 -16.73 -11.72
C GLY A 90 17.87 -17.16 -11.29
N SER A 91 18.03 -18.43 -10.93
CA SER A 91 19.37 -19.03 -10.90
C SER A 91 19.74 -19.39 -12.33
N ASP A 92 20.81 -18.74 -12.79
CA ASP A 92 21.62 -19.12 -13.94
C ASP A 92 21.85 -20.63 -13.97
N ASP A 93 21.33 -21.31 -15.00
CA ASP A 93 21.95 -22.49 -15.61
C ASP A 93 21.16 -22.87 -16.87
N ASP A 94 21.73 -22.65 -18.05
CA ASP A 94 22.05 -23.74 -18.97
C ASP A 94 22.86 -23.24 -20.18
N ARG A 95 24.12 -23.68 -20.17
CA ARG A 95 25.06 -24.04 -21.26
C ARG A 95 24.76 -23.67 -22.71
#